data_AF-A0A0M4MJ02-F1
#
_entry.id   AF-A0A0M4MJ02-F1
#
_cell.length_a   1.000
_cell.length_b   1.000
_cell.length_c   1.000
_cell.angle_alpha   90.00
_cell.angle_beta   90.00
_cell.angle_gamma   90.00
#
_symmetry.space_group_name_H-M   'P 1'
#
loop_
_entity.id
_entity.type
_entity.pdbx_description
1 polymer ?
#
loop_
_entity_poly.entity_id
_entity_poly.type
_entity_poly.pdbx_seq_one_letter_code
_entity_poly.pdbx_strand_id
1 'polypeptide(L)'
;MRDLIECLKSTGMSLAEIKDFVDMTKQGDATLESRLAVFRNQRDVVKRQIAELRRRYIKLDVVITSGASCTSSMKINIPYGSK
;
A
#
# COMPACT_ATOMS: atom_id res chain seq x y z
N MET A 1 -15.88 -0.98 -10.09
CA MET A 1 -14.82 -1.94 -10.49
C MET A 1 -13.60 -1.26 -11.13
N ARG A 2 -13.76 -0.19 -11.90
CA ARG A 2 -12.64 0.59 -12.49
C ARG A 2 -11.62 1.05 -11.44
N ASP A 3 -12.06 1.72 -10.39
CA ASP A 3 -11.18 2.29 -9.34
C ASP A 3 -10.35 1.22 -8.62
N LEU A 4 -10.92 0.02 -8.48
CA LEU A 4 -10.23 -1.12 -7.87
C LEU A 4 -9.11 -1.63 -8.78
N ILE A 5 -9.38 -1.78 -10.09
CA ILE A 5 -8.36 -2.20 -11.06
C ILE A 5 -7.22 -1.17 -11.13
N GLU A 6 -7.56 0.12 -11.10
CA GLU A 6 -6.58 1.20 -11.05
C GLU A 6 -5.72 1.14 -9.77
N CYS A 7 -6.35 0.88 -8.61
CA CYS A 7 -5.64 0.67 -7.35
C CYS A 7 -4.71 -0.54 -7.40
N LEU A 8 -5.17 -1.70 -7.89
CA LEU A 8 -4.34 -2.91 -8.01
C LEU A 8 -3.12 -2.65 -8.91
N LYS A 9 -3.33 -1.95 -10.02
CA LYS A 9 -2.26 -1.56 -10.94
C LYS A 9 -1.26 -0.60 -10.29
N SER A 10 -1.73 0.47 -9.65
CA SER A 10 -0.86 1.49 -9.04
C SER A 10 -0.04 0.96 -7.87
N THR A 11 -0.55 -0.09 -7.21
CA THR A 11 0.12 -0.77 -6.10
C THR A 11 1.11 -1.86 -6.56
N GLY A 12 1.30 -2.02 -7.87
CA GLY A 12 2.37 -2.82 -8.46
C GLY A 12 1.94 -4.20 -8.98
N MET A 13 0.63 -4.49 -9.05
CA MET A 13 0.15 -5.72 -9.67
C MET A 13 0.28 -5.65 -11.19
N SER A 14 0.77 -6.73 -11.80
CA SER A 14 0.93 -6.82 -13.26
C SER A 14 -0.42 -6.93 -13.98
N LEU A 15 -0.45 -6.57 -15.27
CA LEU A 15 -1.67 -6.71 -16.09
C LEU A 15 -2.13 -8.18 -16.20
N ALA A 16 -1.20 -9.14 -16.14
CA ALA A 16 -1.52 -10.57 -16.14
C ALA A 16 -2.28 -10.95 -14.86
N GLU A 17 -1.75 -10.58 -13.68
CA GLU A 17 -2.40 -10.85 -12.40
C GLU A 17 -3.76 -10.15 -12.26
N ILE A 18 -3.88 -8.92 -12.79
CA ILE A 18 -5.15 -8.19 -12.83
C ILE A 18 -6.16 -8.92 -13.73
N LYS A 19 -5.72 -9.45 -14.89
CA LYS A 19 -6.58 -10.25 -15.76
C LYS A 19 -7.08 -11.51 -15.04
N ASP A 20 -6.18 -12.22 -14.36
CA ASP A 20 -6.54 -13.42 -13.59
C ASP A 20 -7.53 -13.10 -12.47
N PHE A 21 -7.35 -11.97 -11.77
CA PHE A 21 -8.33 -11.47 -10.81
C PHE A 21 -9.70 -11.20 -11.45
N VAL A 22 -9.74 -10.54 -12.61
CA VAL A 22 -10.99 -10.29 -13.34
C VAL A 22 -11.65 -11.61 -13.76
N ASP A 23 -10.88 -12.58 -14.22
CA ASP A 23 -11.41 -13.89 -14.61
C ASP A 23 -11.93 -14.68 -13.40
N MET A 24 -11.31 -14.56 -12.23
CA MET A 24 -11.85 -15.08 -10.97
C MET A 24 -13.20 -14.44 -10.63
N THR A 25 -13.35 -13.12 -10.79
CA THR A 25 -14.61 -12.45 -10.46
C THR A 25 -15.81 -12.93 -11.30
N LYS A 26 -15.56 -13.41 -12.53
CA LYS A 26 -16.60 -13.99 -13.40
C LYS A 26 -17.07 -15.38 -12.96
N GLN A 27 -16.22 -16.12 -12.23
CA GLN A 27 -16.52 -17.46 -11.74
C GLN A 27 -17.37 -17.46 -10.45
N GLY A 28 -17.68 -16.28 -9.90
CA GLY A 28 -18.54 -16.15 -8.73
C GLY A 28 -17.92 -16.69 -7.44
N ASP A 29 -18.74 -17.30 -6.60
CA ASP A 29 -18.38 -17.66 -5.22
C ASP A 29 -17.34 -18.77 -5.12
N ALA A 30 -17.17 -19.59 -6.17
CA ALA A 30 -16.14 -20.62 -6.23
C ALA A 30 -14.71 -20.08 -6.09
N THR A 31 -14.50 -18.78 -6.33
CA THR A 31 -13.19 -18.11 -6.25
C THR A 31 -13.10 -17.09 -5.11
N LEU A 32 -14.05 -17.07 -4.18
CA LEU A 32 -14.10 -16.09 -3.09
C LEU A 32 -12.80 -16.06 -2.28
N GLU A 33 -12.30 -17.22 -1.87
CA GLU A 33 -11.05 -17.35 -1.11
C GLU A 33 -9.83 -16.86 -1.90
N SER A 34 -9.76 -17.18 -3.19
CA SER A 34 -8.67 -16.74 -4.07
C SER A 34 -8.69 -15.22 -4.26
N ARG A 35 -9.86 -14.61 -4.45
CA ARG A 35 -10.00 -13.14 -4.53
C ARG A 35 -9.60 -12.48 -3.21
N LEU A 36 -9.99 -13.07 -2.08
CA LEU A 36 -9.60 -12.59 -0.76
C LEU A 36 -8.08 -12.65 -0.56
N ALA A 37 -7.42 -13.71 -1.05
CA ALA A 37 -5.97 -13.85 -1.02
C ALA A 37 -5.27 -12.74 -1.82
N VAL A 38 -5.79 -12.39 -3.01
CA VAL A 38 -5.28 -11.27 -3.82
C VAL A 38 -5.30 -9.97 -3.01
N PHE A 39 -6.42 -9.64 -2.35
CA PHE A 39 -6.51 -8.43 -1.53
C PHE A 39 -5.60 -8.44 -0.31
N ARG A 40 -5.44 -9.60 0.35
CA ARG A 40 -4.51 -9.74 1.48
C ARG A 40 -3.08 -9.47 1.04
N ASN A 41 -2.65 -10.08 -0.06
CA ASN A 41 -1.32 -9.85 -0.62
C ASN A 41 -1.11 -8.37 -0.98
N GLN A 42 -2.08 -7.75 -1.66
CA GLN A 42 -1.96 -6.35 -2.06
C GLN A 42 -1.92 -5.40 -0.87
N ARG A 43 -2.69 -5.68 0.18
CA ARG A 43 -2.60 -4.95 1.44
C ARG A 43 -1.19 -5.00 2.04
N ASP A 44 -0.54 -6.16 2.00
CA ASP A 44 0.80 -6.32 2.58
C ASP A 44 1.89 -5.72 1.69
N VAL A 45 1.70 -5.69 0.36
CA VAL A 45 2.53 -4.90 -0.57
C VAL A 45 2.43 -3.40 -0.25
N VAL A 46 1.21 -2.86 -0.14
CA VAL A 46 0.98 -1.44 0.17
C VAL A 46 1.54 -1.07 1.53
N LYS A 47 1.38 -1.91 2.56
CA LYS A 47 2.00 -1.69 3.88
C LYS A 47 3.52 -1.55 3.79
N ARG A 48 4.18 -2.40 3.00
CA ARG A 48 5.63 -2.31 2.78
C ARG A 48 6.02 -1.02 2.06
N GLN A 49 5.29 -0.64 1.02
CA GLN A 49 5.50 0.62 0.30
C GLN A 49 5.33 1.84 1.23
N ILE A 50 4.30 1.85 2.08
CA ILE A 50 4.10 2.91 3.09
C ILE A 50 5.27 2.95 4.07
N ALA A 51 5.72 1.80 4.58
CA ALA A 51 6.86 1.75 5.49
C ALA A 51 8.15 2.28 4.84
N GLU A 52 8.40 1.94 3.57
CA GLU A 52 9.51 2.48 2.81
C GLU A 52 9.43 3.98 2.58
N LEU A 53 8.26 4.47 2.13
CA LEU A 53 8.03 5.89 1.91
C LEU A 53 8.22 6.67 3.20
N ARG A 54 7.72 6.15 4.33
CA ARG A 54 7.96 6.74 5.66
C ARG A 54 9.44 6.78 6.02
N ARG A 55 10.20 5.70 5.77
CA ARG A 55 11.66 5.70 6.01
C ARG A 55 12.37 6.75 5.17
N ARG A 56 12.02 6.88 3.89
CA ARG A 56 12.60 7.89 2.98
C ARG A 56 12.22 9.30 3.43
N TYR A 57 10.96 9.52 3.78
CA TYR A 57 10.47 10.78 4.32
C TYR A 57 11.24 11.17 5.58
N ILE A 58 11.37 10.28 6.57
CA ILE A 58 12.14 10.53 7.80
C ILE A 58 13.60 10.89 7.47
N LYS A 59 14.23 10.22 6.50
CA LYS A 59 15.61 10.55 6.12
C LYS A 59 15.72 11.95 5.53
N LEU A 60 14.77 12.36 4.68
CA LEU A 60 14.72 13.71 4.13
C LEU A 60 14.41 14.74 5.22
N ASP A 61 13.44 14.46 6.09
CA ASP A 61 13.03 15.31 7.20
C ASP A 61 14.17 15.55 8.19
N VAL A 62 14.93 14.50 8.54
CA VAL A 62 16.14 14.64 9.36
C VAL A 62 17.11 15.63 8.71
N VAL A 63 17.37 15.53 7.41
CA VAL A 63 18.29 16.44 6.70
C VAL A 63 17.77 17.88 6.69
N ILE A 64 16.46 18.09 6.57
CA ILE A 64 15.83 19.41 6.54
C ILE A 64 15.77 20.03 7.95
N THR A 65 15.23 19.29 8.92
CA THR A 65 15.01 19.72 10.31
C THR A 65 16.31 19.92 11.07
N SER A 66 17.35 19.14 10.75
CA SER A 66 18.68 19.34 11.36
C SER A 66 19.45 20.55 10.84
N GLY A 67 18.83 21.44 10.05
CA GLY A 67 19.35 22.78 9.74
C GLY A 67 20.80 22.82 9.26
N ALA A 68 21.88 23.03 10.00
CA ALA A 68 21.96 23.77 11.23
C ALA A 68 21.31 23.11 12.45
N SER A 69 22.17 22.48 13.26
CA SER A 69 22.02 22.35 14.72
C SER A 69 20.78 21.60 15.22
N CYS A 70 21.02 20.37 15.69
CA CYS A 70 20.44 19.82 16.92
C CYS A 70 19.09 20.41 17.36
N THR A 71 17.95 19.78 17.08
CA THR A 71 16.87 19.72 18.08
C THR A 71 16.08 18.42 17.99
N SER A 72 15.72 17.97 19.19
CA SER A 72 15.00 16.76 19.52
C SER A 72 13.52 16.87 19.15
N SER A 73 12.92 15.69 18.91
CA SER A 73 11.49 15.36 19.00
C SER A 73 10.56 15.74 17.84
N MET A 74 10.00 14.73 17.15
CA MET A 74 8.53 14.61 17.06
C MET A 74 8.07 13.22 16.57
N LYS A 75 7.14 12.64 17.34
CA LYS A 75 6.38 11.44 16.98
C LYS A 75 5.50 11.77 15.79
N ILE A 76 5.75 11.14 14.64
CA ILE A 76 4.76 11.11 13.55
C ILE A 76 3.64 10.15 13.99
N ASN A 77 2.63 10.68 14.66
CA ASN A 77 1.36 9.99 14.83
C ASN A 77 0.61 10.08 13.49
N ILE A 78 0.53 8.97 12.77
CA ILE A 78 -0.39 8.84 11.64
C ILE A 78 -1.58 8.02 12.15
N PRO A 79 -2.74 8.64 12.45
CA PRO A 79 -3.97 7.89 12.65
C PRO A 79 -4.49 7.51 11.27
N TYR A 80 -4.22 6.28 10.84
CA TYR A 80 -5.01 5.67 9.79
C TYR A 80 -5.46 4.29 10.24
N GLY A 81 -6.71 4.27 10.67
CA GLY A 81 -7.45 3.10 11.13
C GLY A 81 -8.73 3.54 11.82
N SER A 82 -9.73 3.89 11.01
CA SER A 82 -11.12 4.00 11.47
C SER A 82 -11.52 2.73 12.22
N LYS A 83 -11.86 2.90 13.49
CA LYS A 83 -12.95 2.19 14.15
C LYS A 83 -13.71 3.20 14.99
#